data_AF-A0A0F7LRY5-F1
#
_entry.id   AF-A0A0F7LRY5-F1
#
_cell.length_a   1.000
_cell.length_b   1.000
_cell.length_c   1.000
_cell.angle_alpha   90.00
_cell.angle_beta   90.00
_cell.angle_gamma   90.00
#
_symmetry.space_group_name_H-M   'P 1'
#
loop_
_entity.id
_entity.type
_entity.pdbx_description
1 polymer ?
#
loop_
_entity_poly.entity_id
_entity_poly.type
_entity_poly.pdbx_seq_one_letter_code
_entity_poly.pdbx_strand_id
1 'polypeptide(L)'
;MEHKYSEKEQQKQKRRQLQSNNATHHDSNPLELELEKNSNSVTPADHHKKWFTYEGDKEVELTTERMKEILSNKQPKIIIAGDGHNKPPFQYAKNIPDVNSSFDAGTLQLYIEATDEQINENKAEYIPKEFMAKPGLFMNKNRRAEIVGWEDSALSNAMKEMFDLSMTSISEPTKLTEKGISSFYEFYMTAIQSFLPNFKKLGNELNEIMAKAGSKGELENVAPEMLRFTSGTWRDEYINPTLAEKIAKHAAEKENHTFVVSIGDAHLSINPMQEHLNKMREKFNFKHQIIFTRDKAPTLPII
;
A
#
# COMPACT_ATOMS: atom_id res chain seq x y z
N MET A 1 -0.04 -6.40 29.37
CA MET A 1 0.36 -4.99 29.56
C MET A 1 -0.15 -4.27 28.32
N GLU A 2 -1.11 -3.36 28.50
CA GLU A 2 -1.84 -2.68 27.43
C GLU A 2 -0.92 -1.74 26.63
N HIS A 3 -0.85 -1.91 25.31
CA HIS A 3 -0.35 -0.87 24.41
C HIS A 3 -1.54 -0.19 23.74
N LYS A 4 -2.21 0.70 24.50
CA LYS A 4 -3.06 1.73 23.91
C LYS A 4 -2.16 2.69 23.14
N TYR A 5 -2.24 2.68 21.81
CA TYR A 5 -1.72 3.76 20.99
C TYR A 5 -2.29 5.08 21.52
N SER A 6 -1.42 5.95 22.04
CA SER A 6 -1.82 7.27 22.52
C SER A 6 -2.29 8.10 21.32
N GLU A 7 -3.48 8.68 21.39
CA GLU A 7 -4.04 9.63 20.40
C GLU A 7 -3.03 10.76 20.02
N LYS A 8 -2.03 11.01 20.88
CA LYS A 8 -0.93 11.93 20.61
C LYS A 8 0.00 11.50 19.48
N GLU A 9 0.25 10.20 19.27
CA GLU A 9 1.14 9.74 18.19
C GLU A 9 0.45 9.80 16.82
N GLN A 10 -0.85 9.49 16.77
CA GLN A 10 -1.67 9.67 15.56
C GLN A 10 -1.83 11.16 15.19
N GLN A 11 -1.93 12.06 16.20
CA GLN A 11 -1.89 13.51 15.95
C GLN A 11 -0.50 14.02 15.49
N LYS A 12 0.59 13.42 15.97
CA LYS A 12 1.96 13.80 15.56
C LYS A 12 2.23 13.39 14.11
N GLN A 13 1.72 12.25 13.65
CA GLN A 13 1.74 11.86 12.22
C GLN A 13 0.86 12.77 11.36
N LYS A 14 -0.37 13.11 11.78
CA LYS A 14 -1.23 14.08 11.07
C LYS A 14 -0.61 15.47 10.95
N ARG A 15 0.07 15.96 11.99
CA ARG A 15 0.76 17.26 11.97
C ARG A 15 1.97 17.28 11.03
N ARG A 16 2.72 16.17 10.92
CA ARG A 16 3.86 16.06 10.00
C ARG A 16 3.43 16.10 8.52
N GLN A 17 2.27 15.54 8.17
CA GLN A 17 1.71 15.67 6.81
C GLN A 17 1.25 17.10 6.46
N LEU A 18 0.74 17.87 7.44
CA LEU A 18 0.29 19.25 7.22
C LEU A 18 1.44 20.26 7.06
N GLN A 19 2.65 19.95 7.54
CA GLN A 19 3.81 20.85 7.44
C GLN A 19 4.65 20.65 6.17
N SER A 20 4.37 19.63 5.35
CA SER A 20 5.06 19.38 4.09
C SER A 20 4.52 20.17 2.90
N ASN A 21 3.40 20.88 3.06
CA ASN A 21 2.80 21.70 2.00
C ASN A 21 2.97 23.19 2.35
N ASN A 22 4.18 23.72 2.16
CA ASN A 22 4.43 25.15 1.91
C ASN A 22 5.89 25.35 1.51
N ALA A 23 6.17 25.20 0.23
CA ALA A 23 7.32 25.82 -0.43
C ALA A 23 6.89 26.19 -1.85
N THR A 24 6.06 27.22 -1.96
CA THR A 24 5.82 27.97 -3.18
C THR A 24 7.08 28.79 -3.48
N HIS A 25 7.79 28.45 -4.56
CA HIS A 25 8.75 29.35 -5.20
C HIS A 25 8.26 29.63 -6.62
N HIS A 26 7.66 30.80 -6.77
CA HIS A 26 7.51 31.62 -7.98
C HIS A 26 7.96 33.03 -7.49
N ASP A 27 8.72 33.87 -8.19
CA ASP A 27 8.95 34.07 -9.62
C ASP A 27 10.22 34.94 -9.81
N SER A 28 10.79 34.95 -11.04
CA SER A 28 11.01 36.17 -11.84
C SER A 28 11.76 35.86 -13.15
N ASN A 29 11.07 35.87 -14.29
CA ASN A 29 11.27 36.93 -15.29
C ASN A 29 10.11 36.95 -16.32
N PRO A 30 9.65 38.13 -16.77
CA PRO A 30 8.48 38.29 -17.62
C PRO A 30 8.86 38.42 -19.10
N LEU A 31 7.98 37.96 -19.99
CA LEU A 31 7.75 38.59 -21.30
C LEU A 31 6.41 38.07 -21.85
N GLU A 32 5.45 38.99 -21.85
CA GLU A 32 4.18 38.91 -22.56
C GLU A 32 4.42 38.69 -24.06
N LEU A 33 3.55 37.90 -24.68
CA LEU A 33 3.01 38.20 -26.00
C LEU A 33 1.67 37.47 -26.13
N GLU A 34 0.61 38.28 -26.07
CA GLU A 34 -0.75 37.92 -26.48
C GLU A 34 -0.76 37.41 -27.92
N LEU A 35 -1.64 36.46 -28.24
CA LEU A 35 -2.61 36.59 -29.34
C LEU A 35 -3.59 35.40 -29.39
N GLU A 36 -4.85 35.79 -29.57
CA GLU A 36 -5.94 35.11 -30.27
C GLU A 36 -6.83 34.07 -29.57
N LYS A 37 -8.02 34.60 -29.23
CA LYS A 37 -9.30 33.92 -29.13
C LYS A 37 -9.53 32.92 -30.27
N ASN A 38 -9.95 31.71 -29.93
CA ASN A 38 -11.05 31.05 -30.63
C ASN A 38 -11.84 30.18 -29.67
N SER A 39 -13.15 30.39 -29.66
CA SER A 39 -14.12 29.61 -28.90
C SER A 39 -14.17 28.19 -29.42
N ASN A 40 -13.96 27.22 -28.54
CA ASN A 40 -14.61 25.93 -28.63
C ASN A 40 -15.04 25.55 -27.21
N SER A 41 -16.28 25.09 -27.12
CA SER A 41 -16.95 24.62 -25.91
C SER A 41 -16.02 23.72 -25.10
N VAL A 42 -15.49 24.24 -24.01
CA VAL A 42 -14.89 23.44 -22.96
C VAL A 42 -16.06 22.74 -22.27
N THR A 43 -16.40 21.55 -22.75
CA THR A 43 -16.89 20.51 -21.85
C THR A 43 -15.98 20.53 -20.62
N PRO A 44 -16.52 20.63 -19.39
CA PRO A 44 -15.67 20.55 -18.21
C PRO A 44 -14.81 19.30 -18.38
N ALA A 45 -13.48 19.48 -18.36
CA ALA A 45 -12.57 18.36 -18.39
C ALA A 45 -13.03 17.40 -17.31
N ASP A 46 -13.43 16.21 -17.74
CA ASP A 46 -13.97 15.21 -16.86
C ASP A 46 -12.83 14.78 -15.96
N HIS A 47 -12.71 15.40 -14.79
CA HIS A 47 -11.70 15.08 -13.77
C HIS A 47 -12.01 13.73 -13.10
N HIS A 48 -12.53 12.78 -13.87
CA HIS A 48 -12.67 11.40 -13.47
C HIS A 48 -11.28 10.85 -13.18
N LYS A 49 -11.12 10.50 -11.92
CA LYS A 49 -9.90 9.94 -11.33
C LYS A 49 -9.50 8.71 -12.12
N LYS A 50 -8.21 8.62 -12.44
CA LYS A 50 -7.74 7.63 -13.41
C LYS A 50 -7.75 6.23 -12.81
N TRP A 51 -8.58 5.38 -13.39
CA TRP A 51 -8.57 3.93 -13.18
C TRP A 51 -7.97 3.26 -14.41
N PHE A 52 -7.31 2.14 -14.18
CA PHE A 52 -6.51 1.46 -15.17
C PHE A 52 -6.73 -0.05 -15.11
N THR A 53 -6.44 -0.72 -16.21
CA THR A 53 -6.32 -2.17 -16.29
C THR A 53 -5.09 -2.54 -17.12
N TYR A 54 -4.82 -3.84 -17.25
CA TYR A 54 -3.81 -4.35 -18.17
C TYR A 54 -4.47 -5.08 -19.34
N GLU A 55 -4.10 -4.70 -20.57
CA GLU A 55 -4.45 -5.39 -21.81
C GLU A 55 -3.17 -5.73 -22.58
N GLY A 56 -2.87 -7.04 -22.76
CA GLY A 56 -1.66 -7.48 -23.45
C GLY A 56 -0.37 -6.85 -22.90
N ASP A 57 -0.21 -6.92 -21.57
CA ASP A 57 0.87 -6.32 -20.77
C ASP A 57 1.00 -4.80 -20.77
N LYS A 58 0.06 -4.10 -21.40
CA LYS A 58 0.05 -2.63 -21.43
C LYS A 58 -0.97 -2.09 -20.45
N GLU A 59 -0.56 -1.07 -19.70
CA GLU A 59 -1.48 -0.28 -18.88
C GLU A 59 -2.42 0.51 -19.80
N VAL A 60 -3.72 0.36 -19.56
CA VAL A 60 -4.79 1.02 -20.32
C VAL A 60 -5.68 1.79 -19.36
N GLU A 61 -5.88 3.08 -19.63
CA GLU A 61 -6.80 3.94 -18.88
C GLU A 61 -8.26 3.57 -19.19
N LEU A 62 -9.09 3.43 -18.14
CA LEU A 62 -10.48 3.05 -18.26
C LEU A 62 -11.39 4.28 -18.36
N THR A 63 -12.19 4.34 -19.42
CA THR A 63 -13.34 5.26 -19.52
C THR A 63 -14.39 4.95 -18.45
N THR A 64 -15.26 5.91 -18.12
CA THR A 64 -16.37 5.73 -17.18
C THR A 64 -17.28 4.56 -17.55
N GLU A 65 -17.65 4.42 -18.82
CA GLU A 65 -18.53 3.36 -19.31
C GLU A 65 -17.87 1.99 -19.10
N ARG A 66 -16.59 1.88 -19.49
CA ARG A 66 -15.80 0.65 -19.31
C ARG A 66 -15.60 0.30 -17.84
N MET A 67 -15.42 1.28 -16.96
CA MET A 67 -15.38 1.04 -15.51
C MET A 67 -16.70 0.45 -15.01
N LYS A 68 -17.84 1.04 -15.37
CA LYS A 68 -19.16 0.54 -14.95
C LYS A 68 -19.39 -0.90 -15.42
N GLU A 69 -19.06 -1.18 -16.68
CA GLU A 69 -19.16 -2.52 -17.26
C GLU A 69 -18.28 -3.51 -16.50
N ILE A 70 -16.99 -3.20 -16.37
CA ILE A 70 -16.02 -4.10 -15.73
C ILE A 70 -16.44 -4.36 -14.28
N LEU A 71 -16.73 -3.31 -13.49
CA LEU A 71 -17.02 -3.42 -12.06
C LEU A 71 -18.41 -4.01 -11.72
N SER A 72 -19.18 -4.41 -12.75
CA SER A 72 -20.53 -4.97 -12.60
C SER A 72 -20.77 -6.25 -13.42
N ASN A 73 -19.74 -6.82 -14.05
CA ASN A 73 -19.88 -7.98 -14.93
C ASN A 73 -19.80 -9.34 -14.19
N LYS A 74 -19.65 -9.31 -12.85
CA LYS A 74 -19.60 -10.47 -11.95
C LYS A 74 -18.43 -11.43 -12.20
N GLN A 75 -17.48 -11.08 -13.06
CA GLN A 75 -16.26 -11.85 -13.22
C GLN A 75 -15.31 -11.60 -12.05
N PRO A 76 -14.58 -12.62 -11.56
CA PRO A 76 -13.54 -12.47 -10.54
C PRO A 76 -12.46 -11.45 -10.92
N LYS A 77 -12.05 -10.61 -9.97
CA LYS A 77 -11.12 -9.49 -10.21
C LYS A 77 -10.07 -9.34 -9.12
N ILE A 78 -8.99 -8.65 -9.45
CA ILE A 78 -8.07 -8.07 -8.47
C ILE A 78 -8.19 -6.55 -8.55
N ILE A 79 -8.68 -5.93 -7.48
CA ILE A 79 -8.93 -4.49 -7.37
C ILE A 79 -7.92 -3.90 -6.41
N ILE A 80 -7.08 -2.99 -6.87
CA ILE A 80 -5.99 -2.38 -6.10
C ILE A 80 -6.28 -0.90 -5.95
N ALA A 81 -6.42 -0.42 -4.72
CA ALA A 81 -6.53 1.01 -4.47
C ALA A 81 -6.01 1.35 -3.07
N GLY A 82 -5.16 2.37 -2.95
CA GLY A 82 -4.39 2.58 -1.73
C GLY A 82 -5.06 3.40 -0.67
N ASP A 83 -6.09 2.82 -0.08
CA ASP A 83 -6.62 3.27 1.20
C ASP A 83 -6.01 2.53 2.41
N GLY A 84 -4.86 1.85 2.25
CA GLY A 84 -4.29 0.97 3.29
C GLY A 84 -3.93 1.66 4.61
N HIS A 85 -3.75 2.98 4.60
CA HIS A 85 -3.56 3.76 5.83
C HIS A 85 -4.89 4.23 6.47
N ASN A 86 -6.04 4.04 5.81
CA ASN A 86 -7.34 4.38 6.37
C ASN A 86 -7.84 3.26 7.29
N LYS A 87 -8.57 3.65 8.34
CA LYS A 87 -9.22 2.72 9.28
C LYS A 87 -10.73 2.96 9.33
N PRO A 88 -11.58 1.96 8.99
CA PRO A 88 -11.21 0.69 8.36
C PRO A 88 -10.75 0.89 6.90
N PRO A 89 -9.91 -0.01 6.34
CA PRO A 89 -9.57 -0.04 4.92
C PRO A 89 -10.78 -0.46 4.07
N PHE A 90 -10.68 -0.33 2.75
CA PHE A 90 -11.69 -0.64 1.72
C PHE A 90 -12.95 0.24 1.72
N GLN A 91 -12.88 1.47 2.23
CA GLN A 91 -14.08 2.33 2.35
C GLN A 91 -14.69 2.68 0.99
N TYR A 92 -13.86 2.83 -0.05
CA TYR A 92 -14.36 3.09 -1.41
C TYR A 92 -14.88 1.81 -2.08
N ALA A 93 -14.28 0.66 -1.78
CA ALA A 93 -14.56 -0.60 -2.48
C ALA A 93 -15.95 -1.15 -2.14
N LYS A 94 -16.54 -0.73 -1.01
CA LYS A 94 -17.90 -1.11 -0.60
C LYS A 94 -18.99 -0.70 -1.58
N ASN A 95 -18.73 0.28 -2.45
CA ASN A 95 -19.69 0.75 -3.44
C ASN A 95 -19.49 0.07 -4.81
N ILE A 96 -18.55 -0.87 -4.95
CA ILE A 96 -18.33 -1.62 -6.19
C ILE A 96 -19.33 -2.80 -6.24
N PRO A 97 -20.18 -2.92 -7.27
CA PRO A 97 -21.17 -4.00 -7.36
C PRO A 97 -20.55 -5.40 -7.30
N ASP A 98 -19.46 -5.65 -8.02
CA ASP A 98 -18.80 -6.96 -8.03
C ASP A 98 -18.14 -7.31 -6.68
N VAL A 99 -17.73 -6.31 -5.89
CA VAL A 99 -17.24 -6.55 -4.51
C VAL A 99 -18.39 -7.01 -3.63
N ASN A 100 -19.54 -6.34 -3.69
CA ASN A 100 -20.74 -6.76 -2.95
C ASN A 100 -21.25 -8.13 -3.40
N SER A 101 -21.27 -8.39 -4.72
CA SER A 101 -21.64 -9.69 -5.27
C SER A 101 -20.71 -10.80 -4.77
N SER A 102 -19.39 -10.56 -4.75
CA SER A 102 -18.41 -11.53 -4.24
C SER A 102 -18.52 -11.71 -2.73
N PHE A 103 -18.83 -10.64 -2.00
CA PHE A 103 -19.07 -10.71 -0.56
C PHE A 103 -20.28 -11.58 -0.24
N ASP A 104 -21.40 -11.36 -0.93
CA ASP A 104 -22.63 -12.14 -0.75
C ASP A 104 -22.43 -13.61 -1.18
N ALA A 105 -21.56 -13.88 -2.15
CA ALA A 105 -21.18 -15.23 -2.57
C ALA A 105 -20.16 -15.91 -1.65
N GLY A 106 -19.52 -15.17 -0.73
CA GLY A 106 -18.47 -15.69 0.15
C GLY A 106 -17.13 -15.95 -0.54
N THR A 107 -16.88 -15.26 -1.65
CA THR A 107 -15.69 -15.37 -2.50
C THR A 107 -14.87 -14.07 -2.50
N LEU A 108 -15.09 -13.17 -1.53
CA LEU A 108 -14.33 -11.94 -1.36
C LEU A 108 -13.11 -12.13 -0.45
N GLN A 109 -11.94 -11.68 -0.92
CA GLN A 109 -10.70 -11.60 -0.15
C GLN A 109 -10.21 -10.15 -0.01
N LEU A 110 -9.78 -9.77 1.18
CA LEU A 110 -9.37 -8.43 1.55
C LEU A 110 -7.90 -8.45 2.01
N TYR A 111 -7.01 -7.82 1.25
CA TYR A 111 -5.56 -7.76 1.54
C TYR A 111 -5.20 -6.43 2.16
N ILE A 112 -4.60 -6.48 3.36
CA ILE A 112 -4.27 -5.28 4.14
C ILE A 112 -2.81 -5.27 4.57
N GLU A 113 -2.28 -4.07 4.80
CA GLU A 113 -1.00 -3.82 5.48
C GLU A 113 -1.10 -4.14 6.98
N ALA A 114 -1.09 -5.44 7.28
CA ALA A 114 -1.03 -5.99 8.62
C ALA A 114 -0.43 -7.40 8.60
N THR A 115 0.02 -7.82 9.77
CA THR A 115 0.39 -9.21 10.11
C THR A 115 -0.85 -10.02 10.47
N ASP A 116 -0.75 -11.35 10.39
CA ASP A 116 -1.85 -12.24 10.78
C ASP A 116 -2.17 -12.12 12.28
N GLU A 117 -1.16 -11.89 13.13
CA GLU A 117 -1.34 -11.65 14.56
C GLU A 117 -2.19 -10.40 14.83
N GLN A 118 -1.86 -9.27 14.18
CA GLN A 118 -2.62 -8.03 14.32
C GLN A 118 -4.08 -8.18 13.87
N ILE A 119 -4.31 -8.96 12.80
CA ILE A 119 -5.67 -9.25 12.30
C ILE A 119 -6.44 -10.08 13.33
N ASN A 120 -5.81 -11.08 13.93
CA ASN A 120 -6.46 -11.96 14.90
C ASN A 120 -6.83 -11.22 16.19
N GLU A 121 -6.00 -10.27 16.63
CA GLU A 121 -6.29 -9.45 17.81
C GLU A 121 -7.43 -8.45 17.57
N ASN A 122 -7.41 -7.74 16.43
CA ASN A 122 -8.27 -6.58 16.19
C ASN A 122 -9.01 -6.62 14.84
N LYS A 123 -9.56 -7.78 14.46
CA LYS A 123 -10.25 -7.99 13.18
C LYS A 123 -11.29 -6.93 12.82
N ALA A 124 -12.03 -6.43 13.81
CA ALA A 124 -13.09 -5.43 13.61
C ALA A 124 -12.56 -4.05 13.18
N GLU A 125 -11.29 -3.72 13.44
CA GLU A 125 -10.68 -2.46 12.97
C GLU A 125 -10.44 -2.47 11.45
N TYR A 126 -10.27 -3.65 10.87
CA TYR A 126 -9.86 -3.82 9.48
C TYR A 126 -11.02 -4.11 8.53
N ILE A 127 -12.20 -4.45 9.04
CA ILE A 127 -13.38 -4.74 8.21
C ILE A 127 -14.37 -3.58 8.32
N PRO A 128 -14.74 -2.92 7.20
CA PRO A 128 -15.91 -2.05 7.16
C PRO A 128 -17.15 -2.73 7.74
N LYS A 129 -17.95 -2.02 8.53
CA LYS A 129 -19.15 -2.58 9.19
C LYS A 129 -20.12 -3.24 8.18
N GLU A 130 -20.14 -2.75 6.96
CA GLU A 130 -20.94 -3.26 5.84
C GLU A 130 -20.53 -4.68 5.41
N PHE A 131 -19.24 -5.02 5.58
CA PHE A 131 -18.64 -6.33 5.35
C PHE A 131 -18.59 -7.21 6.61
N MET A 132 -19.15 -6.75 7.73
CA MET A 132 -19.36 -7.58 8.91
C MET A 132 -20.70 -8.30 8.80
N ALA A 133 -20.72 -9.60 9.09
CA ALA A 133 -21.97 -10.35 9.19
C ALA A 133 -22.85 -9.72 10.30
N LYS A 134 -24.09 -9.34 9.98
CA LYS A 134 -25.01 -8.81 11.00
C LYS A 134 -25.58 -10.00 11.80
N PRO A 135 -25.40 -10.05 13.13
CA PRO A 135 -26.02 -11.09 13.95
C PRO A 135 -27.55 -11.00 13.86
N GLY A 136 -28.23 -12.13 13.66
CA GLY A 136 -29.67 -12.25 13.92
C GLY A 136 -30.64 -12.01 12.75
N LEU A 137 -30.19 -11.68 11.54
CA LEU A 137 -31.04 -11.84 10.34
C LEU A 137 -30.77 -13.19 9.69
N PHE A 138 -31.78 -13.76 9.02
CA PHE A 138 -31.63 -14.82 8.01
C PHE A 138 -30.84 -14.33 6.78
N MET A 139 -29.69 -13.71 7.01
CA MET A 139 -28.74 -13.27 5.99
C MET A 139 -28.15 -14.49 5.31
N ASN A 140 -27.80 -14.33 4.03
CA ASN A 140 -27.13 -15.34 3.23
C ASN A 140 -25.94 -15.91 4.02
N LYS A 141 -25.97 -17.23 4.33
CA LYS A 141 -24.93 -17.92 5.10
C LYS A 141 -23.53 -17.82 4.45
N ASN A 142 -23.50 -17.49 3.16
CA ASN A 142 -22.26 -17.34 2.41
C ASN A 142 -21.63 -15.96 2.57
N ARG A 143 -22.30 -14.97 3.19
CA ARG A 143 -21.82 -13.58 3.26
C ARG A 143 -20.61 -13.45 4.20
N ARG A 144 -19.40 -13.57 3.64
CA ARG A 144 -18.12 -13.52 4.37
C ARG A 144 -17.01 -12.92 3.52
N ALA A 145 -16.12 -12.20 4.19
CA ALA A 145 -14.86 -11.72 3.62
C ALA A 145 -13.71 -12.35 4.41
N GLU A 146 -12.75 -12.94 3.69
CA GLU A 146 -11.49 -13.39 4.26
C GLU A 146 -10.51 -12.21 4.28
N ILE A 147 -9.91 -11.91 5.44
CA ILE A 147 -8.83 -10.93 5.51
C ILE A 147 -7.51 -11.69 5.41
N VAL A 148 -6.61 -11.17 4.59
CA VAL A 148 -5.26 -11.71 4.42
C VAL A 148 -4.26 -10.60 4.78
N GLY A 149 -3.47 -10.82 5.84
CA GLY A 149 -2.31 -10.00 6.12
C GLY A 149 -1.19 -10.35 5.14
N TRP A 150 -0.37 -9.37 4.74
CA TRP A 150 0.77 -9.65 3.87
C TRP A 150 2.12 -9.53 4.57
N GLU A 151 2.17 -8.86 5.71
CA GLU A 151 3.43 -8.57 6.39
C GLU A 151 4.00 -9.78 7.12
N ASP A 152 5.30 -10.01 6.96
CA ASP A 152 6.07 -10.85 7.89
C ASP A 152 6.26 -10.07 9.19
N SER A 153 5.85 -10.65 10.32
CA SER A 153 5.79 -9.93 11.59
C SER A 153 7.17 -9.54 12.12
N ALA A 154 8.17 -10.41 12.00
CA ALA A 154 9.53 -10.14 12.45
C ALA A 154 10.17 -9.03 11.60
N LEU A 155 10.06 -9.13 10.28
CA LEU A 155 10.62 -8.15 9.36
C LEU A 155 9.91 -6.80 9.44
N SER A 156 8.58 -6.78 9.44
CA SER A 156 7.80 -5.53 9.53
C SER A 156 8.15 -4.77 10.81
N ASN A 157 8.24 -5.48 11.94
CA ASN A 157 8.67 -4.88 13.20
C ASN A 157 10.12 -4.38 13.13
N ALA A 158 11.05 -5.16 12.58
CA ALA A 158 12.44 -4.74 12.43
C ALA A 158 12.57 -3.46 11.59
N MET A 159 11.85 -3.38 10.46
CA MET A 159 11.88 -2.22 9.56
C MET A 159 11.31 -0.96 10.21
N LYS A 160 10.19 -1.09 10.94
CA LYS A 160 9.60 0.00 11.71
C LYS A 160 10.53 0.50 12.81
N GLU A 161 11.08 -0.39 13.62
CA GLU A 161 11.94 0.00 14.74
C GLU A 161 13.27 0.61 14.24
N MET A 162 13.83 0.11 13.14
CA MET A 162 14.98 0.76 12.49
C MET A 162 14.64 2.17 11.98
N PHE A 163 13.45 2.37 11.40
CA PHE A 163 12.98 3.70 11.00
C PHE A 163 12.88 4.65 12.20
N ASP A 164 12.22 4.22 13.28
CA ASP A 164 11.98 5.02 14.47
C ASP A 164 13.28 5.40 15.19
N LEU A 165 14.22 4.45 15.30
CA LEU A 165 15.54 4.69 15.89
C LEU A 165 16.40 5.59 15.02
N SER A 166 16.36 5.44 13.69
CA SER A 166 17.05 6.35 12.76
C SER A 166 16.50 7.77 12.85
N MET A 167 15.17 7.92 12.93
CA MET A 167 14.51 9.20 13.14
C MET A 167 14.91 9.83 14.47
N THR A 168 14.99 9.03 15.54
CA THR A 168 15.43 9.49 16.86
C THR A 168 16.88 9.94 16.82
N SER A 169 17.77 9.19 16.17
CA SER A 169 19.18 9.54 16.00
C SER A 169 19.38 10.88 15.31
N ILE A 170 18.52 11.25 14.36
CA ILE A 170 18.61 12.51 13.61
C ILE A 170 17.95 13.66 14.36
N SER A 171 16.74 13.44 14.88
CA SER A 171 15.90 14.54 15.38
C SER A 171 16.03 14.78 16.87
N GLU A 172 16.33 13.75 17.65
CA GLU A 172 16.37 13.80 19.12
C GLU A 172 17.56 12.95 19.65
N PRO A 173 18.81 13.19 19.20
CA PRO A 173 19.96 12.30 19.44
C PRO A 173 20.24 12.04 20.93
N THR A 174 19.96 13.02 21.80
CA THR A 174 20.12 12.86 23.26
C THR A 174 19.17 11.85 23.89
N LYS A 175 18.12 11.41 23.17
CA LYS A 175 17.19 10.35 23.60
C LYS A 175 17.60 8.97 23.13
N LEU A 176 18.60 8.86 22.26
CA LEU A 176 19.11 7.58 21.80
C LEU A 176 19.94 6.95 22.92
N THR A 177 19.53 5.75 23.36
CA THR A 177 20.19 5.01 24.44
C THR A 177 21.08 3.91 23.89
N GLU A 178 22.06 3.45 24.67
CA GLU A 178 22.89 2.28 24.30
C GLU A 178 22.04 1.05 23.98
N LYS A 179 20.97 0.83 24.75
CA LYS A 179 20.00 -0.24 24.46
C LYS A 179 19.34 -0.04 23.10
N GLY A 180 18.90 1.19 22.79
CA GLY A 180 18.32 1.51 21.48
C GLY A 180 19.30 1.24 20.33
N ILE A 181 20.57 1.59 20.51
CA ILE A 181 21.63 1.31 19.53
C ILE A 181 21.82 -0.21 19.37
N SER A 182 21.92 -0.97 20.47
CA SER A 182 22.03 -2.43 20.42
C SER A 182 20.84 -3.06 19.68
N SER A 183 19.62 -2.65 20.01
CA SER A 183 18.42 -3.16 19.35
C SER A 183 18.38 -2.82 17.86
N PHE A 184 18.88 -1.64 17.45
CA PHE A 184 18.99 -1.30 16.03
C PHE A 184 19.80 -2.35 15.24
N TYR A 185 20.94 -2.81 15.79
CA TYR A 185 21.75 -3.84 15.16
C TYR A 185 21.06 -5.21 15.14
N GLU A 186 20.30 -5.56 16.18
CA GLU A 186 19.48 -6.79 16.19
C GLU A 186 18.39 -6.75 15.11
N PHE A 187 17.72 -5.62 14.93
CA PHE A 187 16.73 -5.43 13.87
C PHE A 187 17.35 -5.49 12.48
N TYR A 188 18.53 -4.89 12.29
CA TYR A 188 19.30 -5.03 11.06
C TYR A 188 19.61 -6.49 10.74
N MET A 189 20.05 -7.28 11.73
CA MET A 189 20.32 -8.71 11.50
C MET A 189 19.07 -9.48 11.09
N THR A 190 17.93 -9.17 11.71
CA THR A 190 16.62 -9.72 11.30
C THR A 190 16.32 -9.39 9.83
N ALA A 191 16.50 -8.12 9.43
CA ALA A 191 16.26 -7.70 8.05
C ALA A 191 17.18 -8.38 7.04
N ILE A 192 18.48 -8.50 7.34
CA ILE A 192 19.45 -9.18 6.48
C ILE A 192 19.13 -10.67 6.30
N GLN A 193 18.72 -11.35 7.37
CA GLN A 193 18.31 -12.76 7.30
C GLN A 193 17.10 -12.96 6.38
N SER A 194 16.17 -12.00 6.37
CA SER A 194 15.01 -12.03 5.46
C SER A 194 15.38 -11.69 4.01
N PHE A 195 16.31 -10.76 3.77
CA PHE A 195 16.65 -10.32 2.41
C PHE A 195 17.63 -11.22 1.68
N LEU A 196 18.72 -11.68 2.31
CA LEU A 196 19.79 -12.37 1.58
C LEU A 196 19.38 -13.64 0.80
N PRO A 197 18.41 -14.46 1.26
CA PRO A 197 18.01 -15.66 0.51
C PRO A 197 17.46 -15.33 -0.89
N ASN A 198 16.57 -14.34 -0.99
CA ASN A 198 15.77 -14.08 -2.20
C ASN A 198 15.91 -12.66 -2.77
N PHE A 199 16.49 -11.72 -2.02
CA PHE A 199 16.60 -10.29 -2.34
C PHE A 199 18.04 -9.79 -2.13
N LYS A 200 19.02 -10.50 -2.72
CA LYS A 200 20.47 -10.22 -2.53
C LYS A 200 20.87 -8.77 -2.76
N LYS A 201 20.33 -8.13 -3.80
CA LYS A 201 20.62 -6.72 -4.11
C LYS A 201 20.20 -5.80 -2.95
N LEU A 202 18.99 -6.01 -2.41
CA LEU A 202 18.47 -5.25 -1.28
C LEU A 202 19.28 -5.51 0.00
N GLY A 203 19.65 -6.78 0.25
CA GLY A 203 20.52 -7.12 1.37
C GLY A 203 21.92 -6.50 1.26
N ASN A 204 22.50 -6.43 0.06
CA ASN A 204 23.79 -5.78 -0.17
C ASN A 204 23.70 -4.26 0.06
N GLU A 205 22.64 -3.60 -0.43
CA GLU A 205 22.41 -2.17 -0.19
C GLU A 205 22.28 -1.89 1.32
N LEU A 206 21.55 -2.73 2.06
CA LEU A 206 21.45 -2.61 3.51
C LEU A 206 22.81 -2.78 4.21
N ASN A 207 23.62 -3.75 3.78
CA ASN A 207 24.99 -3.93 4.30
C ASN A 207 25.89 -2.72 4.00
N GLU A 208 25.79 -2.13 2.80
CA GLU A 208 26.55 -0.94 2.41
C GLU A 208 26.20 0.28 3.26
N ILE A 209 24.92 0.46 3.58
CA ILE A 209 24.46 1.48 4.54
C ILE A 209 25.12 1.21 5.89
N MET A 210 25.02 -0.03 6.40
CA MET A 210 25.55 -0.37 7.73
C MET A 210 27.07 -0.28 7.85
N ALA A 211 27.81 -0.50 6.76
CA ALA A 211 29.26 -0.34 6.76
C ALA A 211 29.70 1.10 7.13
N LYS A 212 28.84 2.09 6.91
CA LYS A 212 29.11 3.51 7.23
C LYS A 212 29.04 3.81 8.74
N ALA A 213 28.49 2.91 9.55
CA ALA A 213 28.53 3.05 11.01
C ALA A 213 29.96 2.95 11.58
N GLY A 214 30.89 2.37 10.80
CA GLY A 214 32.28 2.20 11.19
C GLY A 214 32.46 1.24 12.38
N SER A 215 33.71 1.10 12.84
CA SER A 215 34.05 0.15 13.92
C SER A 215 33.45 0.51 15.29
N LYS A 216 32.98 1.76 15.46
CA LYS A 216 32.35 2.25 16.69
C LYS A 216 30.82 2.10 16.67
N GLY A 217 30.24 1.72 15.52
CA GLY A 217 28.81 1.52 15.38
C GLY A 217 27.99 2.81 15.52
N GLU A 218 28.49 3.92 14.99
CA GLU A 218 27.90 5.26 15.12
C GLU A 218 26.61 5.37 14.27
N LEU A 219 25.45 5.29 14.94
CA LEU A 219 24.14 5.27 14.29
C LEU A 219 23.85 6.53 13.47
N GLU A 220 24.36 7.68 13.92
CA GLU A 220 24.19 8.97 13.24
C GLU A 220 24.74 8.96 11.80
N ASN A 221 25.77 8.16 11.53
CA ASN A 221 26.38 8.05 10.21
C ASN A 221 25.52 7.25 9.22
N VAL A 222 24.63 6.39 9.71
CA VAL A 222 23.77 5.53 8.87
C VAL A 222 22.32 6.00 8.84
N ALA A 223 21.86 6.70 9.88
CA ALA A 223 20.46 7.04 10.08
C ALA A 223 19.80 7.75 8.87
N PRO A 224 20.44 8.71 8.17
CA PRO A 224 19.80 9.37 7.03
C PRO A 224 19.50 8.41 5.87
N GLU A 225 20.42 7.50 5.58
CA GLU A 225 20.25 6.52 4.50
C GLU A 225 19.32 5.39 4.93
N MET A 226 19.39 4.97 6.20
CA MET A 226 18.47 3.99 6.75
C MET A 226 17.02 4.48 6.70
N LEU A 227 16.76 5.77 6.98
CA LEU A 227 15.42 6.35 6.82
C LEU A 227 14.93 6.25 5.38
N ARG A 228 15.79 6.51 4.38
CA ARG A 228 15.41 6.38 2.96
C ARG A 228 15.13 4.92 2.60
N PHE A 229 15.97 4.01 3.07
CA PHE A 229 15.82 2.58 2.85
C PHE A 229 14.49 2.05 3.41
N THR A 230 14.20 2.36 4.69
CA THR A 230 13.01 1.90 5.43
C THR A 230 11.71 2.63 5.06
N SER A 231 11.76 3.75 4.34
CA SER A 231 10.56 4.46 3.87
C SER A 231 10.23 4.26 2.38
N GLY A 232 11.21 3.79 1.59
CA GLY A 232 11.07 3.67 0.14
C GLY A 232 11.65 2.39 -0.43
N THR A 233 12.98 2.22 -0.35
CA THR A 233 13.69 1.14 -1.07
C THR A 233 13.11 -0.24 -0.78
N TRP A 234 12.93 -0.60 0.50
CA TRP A 234 12.40 -1.93 0.85
C TRP A 234 10.96 -2.14 0.35
N ARG A 235 10.14 -1.08 0.32
CA ARG A 235 8.78 -1.17 -0.21
C ARG A 235 8.81 -1.52 -1.69
N ASP A 236 9.61 -0.80 -2.45
CA ASP A 236 9.65 -0.93 -3.90
C ASP A 236 10.33 -2.24 -4.33
N GLU A 237 11.36 -2.69 -3.62
CA GLU A 237 12.18 -3.85 -4.01
C GLU A 237 11.81 -5.16 -3.29
N TYR A 238 11.14 -5.12 -2.14
CA TYR A 238 10.73 -6.32 -1.39
C TYR A 238 9.21 -6.42 -1.24
N ILE A 239 8.53 -5.38 -0.74
CA ILE A 239 7.09 -5.45 -0.45
C ILE A 239 6.28 -5.66 -1.73
N ASN A 240 6.48 -4.82 -2.73
CA ASN A 240 5.70 -4.87 -3.96
C ASN A 240 5.84 -6.22 -4.70
N PRO A 241 7.05 -6.77 -4.92
CA PRO A 241 7.21 -8.09 -5.53
C PRO A 241 6.62 -9.23 -4.70
N THR A 242 6.86 -9.24 -3.38
CA THR A 242 6.41 -10.33 -2.49
C THR A 242 4.88 -10.37 -2.41
N LEU A 243 4.26 -9.19 -2.28
CA LEU A 243 2.81 -9.07 -2.26
C LEU A 243 2.19 -9.47 -3.60
N ALA A 244 2.77 -9.02 -4.72
CA ALA A 244 2.31 -9.42 -6.06
C ALA A 244 2.36 -10.94 -6.25
N GLU A 245 3.45 -11.60 -5.80
CA GLU A 245 3.57 -13.05 -5.87
C GLU A 245 2.53 -13.76 -4.99
N LYS A 246 2.30 -13.28 -3.76
CA LYS A 246 1.27 -13.83 -2.87
C LYS A 246 -0.13 -13.73 -3.49
N ILE A 247 -0.49 -12.57 -4.04
CA ILE A 247 -1.77 -12.37 -4.71
C ILE A 247 -1.87 -13.25 -5.96
N ALA A 248 -0.83 -13.32 -6.79
CA ALA A 248 -0.83 -14.14 -8.00
C ALA A 248 -1.06 -15.63 -7.68
N LYS A 249 -0.40 -16.14 -6.64
CA LYS A 249 -0.57 -17.52 -6.17
C LYS A 249 -2.01 -17.77 -5.70
N HIS A 250 -2.55 -16.91 -4.85
CA HIS A 250 -3.93 -17.07 -4.38
C HIS A 250 -4.96 -16.91 -5.51
N ALA A 251 -4.71 -16.02 -6.47
CA ALA A 251 -5.55 -15.83 -7.65
C ALA A 251 -5.53 -17.04 -8.59
N ALA A 252 -4.43 -17.81 -8.63
CA ALA A 252 -4.38 -19.08 -9.36
C ALA A 252 -5.14 -20.19 -8.62
N GLU A 253 -5.01 -20.26 -7.30
CA GLU A 253 -5.66 -21.29 -6.47
C GLU A 253 -7.17 -21.05 -6.30
N LYS A 254 -7.61 -19.79 -6.37
CA LYS A 254 -8.99 -19.35 -6.09
C LYS A 254 -9.55 -18.58 -7.29
N GLU A 255 -9.65 -19.25 -8.44
CA GLU A 255 -10.08 -18.67 -9.74
C GLU A 255 -11.44 -17.94 -9.71
N ASN A 256 -12.32 -18.26 -8.76
CA ASN A 256 -13.65 -17.69 -8.62
C ASN A 256 -13.75 -16.56 -7.56
N HIS A 257 -12.61 -16.13 -6.99
CA HIS A 257 -12.58 -15.13 -5.92
C HIS A 257 -12.28 -13.73 -6.41
N THR A 258 -12.91 -12.73 -5.80
CA THR A 258 -12.51 -11.33 -6.00
C THR A 258 -11.58 -10.90 -4.88
N PHE A 259 -10.47 -10.28 -5.25
CA PHE A 259 -9.43 -9.79 -4.37
C PHE A 259 -9.50 -8.26 -4.34
N VAL A 260 -9.60 -7.68 -3.15
CA VAL A 260 -9.45 -6.23 -2.95
C VAL A 260 -8.20 -5.99 -2.13
N VAL A 261 -7.35 -5.09 -2.61
CA VAL A 261 -5.99 -4.90 -2.11
C VAL A 261 -5.79 -3.46 -1.67
N SER A 262 -5.46 -3.29 -0.39
CA SER A 262 -5.32 -2.02 0.30
C SER A 262 -3.96 -1.97 1.01
N ILE A 263 -2.98 -1.36 0.35
CA ILE A 263 -1.54 -1.47 0.67
C ILE A 263 -0.85 -0.10 0.74
N GLY A 264 -1.58 0.91 1.19
CA GLY A 264 -1.08 2.28 1.28
C GLY A 264 -0.60 2.80 -0.07
N ASP A 265 0.51 3.54 -0.07
CA ASP A 265 1.10 4.18 -1.26
C ASP A 265 1.84 3.22 -2.20
N ALA A 266 1.87 1.90 -1.93
CA ALA A 266 2.59 0.92 -2.75
C ALA A 266 2.18 0.92 -4.24
N HIS A 267 0.90 1.19 -4.52
CA HIS A 267 0.35 1.32 -5.88
C HIS A 267 0.77 2.61 -6.61
N LEU A 268 1.38 3.57 -5.90
CA LEU A 268 1.89 4.86 -6.39
C LEU A 268 3.41 4.90 -6.55
N SER A 269 4.10 3.81 -6.23
CA SER A 269 5.56 3.74 -6.23
C SER A 269 6.17 3.70 -7.64
N ILE A 270 7.50 3.81 -7.71
CA ILE A 270 8.27 3.75 -8.97
C ILE A 270 8.15 2.37 -9.60
N ASN A 271 8.18 1.31 -8.79
CA ASN A 271 8.00 -0.09 -9.18
C ASN A 271 6.72 -0.65 -8.56
N PRO A 272 5.53 -0.28 -9.08
CA PRO A 272 4.30 -0.49 -8.35
C PRO A 272 3.86 -1.96 -8.39
N MET A 273 3.23 -2.40 -7.30
CA MET A 273 2.81 -3.79 -7.12
C MET A 273 2.00 -4.34 -8.29
N GLN A 274 1.10 -3.54 -8.89
CA GLN A 274 0.28 -3.97 -10.02
C GLN A 274 1.11 -4.37 -11.27
N GLU A 275 2.28 -3.77 -11.48
CA GLU A 275 3.17 -4.14 -12.59
C GLU A 275 3.82 -5.50 -12.33
N HIS A 276 4.33 -5.72 -11.11
CA HIS A 276 4.84 -7.02 -10.69
C HIS A 276 3.76 -8.09 -10.80
N LEU A 277 2.54 -7.80 -10.36
CA LEU A 277 1.42 -8.73 -10.44
C LEU A 277 1.08 -9.09 -11.88
N ASN A 278 1.06 -8.11 -12.81
CA ASN A 278 0.80 -8.41 -14.21
C ASN A 278 1.89 -9.33 -14.81
N LYS A 279 3.17 -9.09 -14.51
CA LYS A 279 4.28 -9.96 -14.95
C LYS A 279 4.18 -11.39 -14.39
N MET A 280 3.55 -11.57 -13.23
CA MET A 280 3.32 -12.88 -12.62
C MET A 280 2.17 -13.67 -13.28
N ARG A 281 1.40 -13.06 -14.20
CA ARG A 281 0.23 -13.68 -14.84
C ARG A 281 0.57 -14.98 -15.54
N GLU A 282 1.62 -15.01 -16.36
CA GLU A 282 2.03 -16.22 -17.08
C GLU A 282 2.56 -17.30 -16.13
N LYS A 283 3.40 -16.90 -15.16
CA LYS A 283 4.01 -17.81 -14.18
C LYS A 283 2.96 -18.58 -13.36
N PHE A 284 1.91 -17.89 -12.92
CA PHE A 284 0.87 -18.47 -12.06
C PHE A 284 -0.43 -18.82 -12.81
N ASN A 285 -0.56 -18.45 -14.09
CA ASN A 285 -1.72 -18.71 -14.94
C ASN A 285 -3.07 -18.24 -14.35
N PHE A 286 -3.09 -17.10 -13.66
CA PHE A 286 -4.34 -16.54 -13.13
C PHE A 286 -5.09 -15.70 -14.17
N LYS A 287 -6.43 -15.81 -14.19
CA LYS A 287 -7.29 -15.17 -15.21
C LYS A 287 -7.94 -13.87 -14.78
N HIS A 288 -7.80 -13.50 -13.50
CA HIS A 288 -8.39 -12.30 -12.94
C HIS A 288 -7.99 -11.04 -13.71
N GLN A 289 -8.98 -10.20 -14.01
CA GLN A 289 -8.70 -8.85 -14.50
C GLN A 289 -8.11 -8.02 -13.35
N ILE A 290 -7.00 -7.34 -13.62
CA ILE A 290 -6.36 -6.42 -12.66
C ILE A 290 -6.93 -5.03 -12.92
N ILE A 291 -7.46 -4.40 -11.88
CA ILE A 291 -8.00 -3.05 -11.92
C ILE A 291 -7.32 -2.25 -10.82
N PHE A 292 -6.82 -1.07 -11.15
CA PHE A 292 -6.15 -0.24 -10.17
C PHE A 292 -6.39 1.23 -10.44
N THR A 293 -6.19 2.05 -9.41
CA THR A 293 -6.21 3.51 -9.53
C THR A 293 -4.87 4.06 -9.05
N ARG A 294 -4.51 5.28 -9.45
CA ARG A 294 -3.35 6.02 -8.94
C ARG A 294 -3.76 7.15 -7.99
N ASP A 295 -5.00 7.11 -7.49
CA ASP A 295 -5.52 8.07 -6.52
C ASP A 295 -5.58 7.45 -5.12
N LYS A 296 -5.16 8.20 -4.09
CA LYS A 296 -5.28 7.81 -2.68
C LYS A 296 -6.74 7.78 -2.21
N ALA A 297 -7.61 8.55 -2.86
CA ALA A 297 -9.04 8.64 -2.53
C ALA A 297 -9.88 8.50 -3.81
N PRO A 298 -9.89 7.32 -4.45
CA PRO A 298 -10.60 7.15 -5.72
C PRO A 298 -12.10 7.37 -5.53
N THR A 299 -12.74 8.02 -6.51
CA THR A 299 -14.20 7.99 -6.64
C THR A 299 -14.56 6.96 -7.68
N LEU A 300 -15.67 6.28 -7.43
CA LEU A 300 -16.31 5.44 -8.42
C LEU A 300 -17.29 6.30 -9.23
N PRO A 301 -17.47 6.02 -10.52
CA PRO A 301 -18.60 6.58 -11.23
C PRO A 301 -19.89 6.17 -10.53
N ILE A 302 -20.99 6.91 -10.70
CA ILE A 302 -22.30 6.47 -10.19
C ILE A 302 -22.67 5.20 -10.96
N ILE A 303 -22.61 4.06 -10.27
CA ILE A 303 -22.89 2.71 -10.80
C ILE A 303 -24.32 2.32 -10.49
#